data_AF-A0A1I0QWX4-F1
#
_entry.id   AF-A0A1I0QWX4-F1
#
_cell.length_a   1.000
_cell.length_b   1.000
_cell.length_c   1.000
_cell.angle_alpha   90.00
_cell.angle_beta   90.00
_cell.angle_gamma   90.00
#
_symmetry.space_group_name_H-M   'P 1'
#
loop_
_entity.id
_entity.type
_entity.pdbx_description
1 polymer ?
#
loop_
_entity_poly.entity_id
_entity_poly.type
_entity_poly.pdbx_seq_one_letter_code
_entity_poly.pdbx_strand_id
1 'polypeptide(L)'
;MSDRDESFSREVKAEVMKHIPRKDESCQSVMDGIVMSSGADSKQSDNVVDYIERLLTRESVSLYSDASLYKDAGIDRYFLRGVFLACGYCSDPSIAYRIELHVKESWAVPIIEDMLAQADVPFRTSGRGEVTVLYITSGDAVSDFLGIIGADLKRLEFENKRAEKEVIGNVTRAVNCDSGNTRRQAEAGAARNELISKLMASDAANSLSPELLQAAKVNLENPGASISELGKLMDPPIGKSGMNHRIQKLLEIAKSID
;
A
#
# COMPACT_ATOMS: atom_id res chain seq x y z
N MET A 1 -7.81 -10.68 -13.07
CA MET A 1 -6.48 -10.03 -12.98
C MET A 1 -6.53 -8.76 -13.82
N SER A 2 -5.79 -7.70 -13.48
CA SER A 2 -5.63 -6.54 -14.38
C SER A 2 -4.43 -6.75 -15.31
N ASP A 3 -4.43 -6.19 -16.53
CA ASP A 3 -3.34 -6.37 -17.50
C ASP A 3 -1.95 -5.94 -16.97
N ARG A 4 -1.92 -4.92 -16.09
CA ARG A 4 -0.68 -4.43 -15.44
C ARG A 4 -0.09 -5.43 -14.45
N ASP A 5 -0.96 -6.10 -13.71
CA ASP A 5 -0.64 -7.13 -12.75
C ASP A 5 -0.02 -8.36 -13.43
N GLU A 6 -0.46 -8.69 -14.66
CA GLU A 6 0.15 -9.76 -15.46
C GLU A 6 1.53 -9.36 -16.00
N SER A 7 1.77 -8.08 -16.32
CA SER A 7 3.06 -7.61 -16.84
C SER A 7 4.18 -7.74 -15.82
N PHE A 8 4.01 -7.22 -14.60
CA PHE A 8 5.06 -7.23 -13.58
C PHE A 8 5.47 -8.66 -13.20
N SER A 9 4.49 -9.54 -12.97
CA SER A 9 4.78 -10.95 -12.67
C SER A 9 5.53 -11.66 -13.80
N ARG A 10 5.19 -11.39 -15.07
CA ARG A 10 5.88 -11.97 -16.23
C ARG A 10 7.33 -11.47 -16.29
N GLU A 11 7.56 -10.19 -15.99
CA GLU A 11 8.89 -9.60 -15.98
C GLU A 11 9.78 -10.16 -14.87
N VAL A 12 9.22 -10.42 -13.67
CA VAL A 12 9.94 -11.14 -12.59
C VAL A 12 10.35 -12.53 -13.06
N LYS A 13 9.42 -13.32 -13.62
CA LYS A 13 9.75 -14.65 -14.15
C LYS A 13 10.81 -14.57 -15.24
N ALA A 14 10.69 -13.61 -16.17
CA ALA A 14 11.63 -13.42 -17.25
C ALA A 14 13.04 -13.06 -16.75
N GLU A 15 13.16 -12.22 -15.72
CA GLU A 15 14.45 -11.93 -15.10
C GLU A 15 15.09 -13.19 -14.51
N VAL A 16 14.33 -13.91 -13.69
CA VAL A 16 14.79 -15.13 -13.03
C VAL A 16 15.29 -16.18 -14.05
N MET A 17 14.56 -16.36 -15.16
CA MET A 17 14.90 -17.33 -16.21
C MET A 17 16.09 -16.94 -17.11
N LYS A 18 16.59 -15.69 -17.01
CA LYS A 18 17.86 -15.31 -17.69
C LYS A 18 19.05 -16.07 -17.11
N HIS A 19 18.95 -16.51 -15.86
CA HIS A 19 20.07 -17.10 -15.12
C HIS A 19 19.87 -18.59 -14.87
N ILE A 20 20.65 -19.41 -15.57
CA ILE A 20 20.81 -20.83 -15.22
C ILE A 20 21.82 -20.93 -14.06
N PRO A 21 21.49 -21.63 -12.96
CA PRO A 21 22.45 -21.86 -11.89
C PRO A 21 23.75 -22.52 -12.40
N ARG A 22 24.88 -22.22 -11.75
CA ARG A 22 26.18 -22.75 -12.21
C ARG A 22 26.33 -24.23 -11.89
N LYS A 23 25.92 -24.63 -10.69
CA LYS A 23 26.02 -25.99 -10.19
C LYS A 23 24.78 -26.80 -10.57
N ASP A 24 24.99 -28.05 -10.92
CA ASP A 24 23.90 -28.95 -11.31
C ASP A 24 22.95 -29.24 -10.14
N GLU A 25 23.45 -29.33 -8.89
CA GLU A 25 22.61 -29.45 -7.69
C GLU A 25 21.57 -28.31 -7.60
N SER A 26 21.99 -27.08 -7.90
CA SER A 26 21.12 -25.91 -7.88
C SER A 26 20.14 -25.93 -9.05
N CYS A 27 20.55 -26.44 -10.22
CA CYS A 27 19.64 -26.63 -11.35
C CYS A 27 18.57 -27.69 -11.02
N GLN A 28 18.96 -28.78 -10.36
CA GLN A 28 18.03 -29.81 -9.89
C GLN A 28 17.05 -29.22 -8.87
N SER A 29 17.51 -28.39 -7.93
CA SER A 29 16.60 -27.71 -7.00
C SER A 29 15.55 -26.86 -7.70
N VAL A 30 15.93 -26.13 -8.77
CA VAL A 30 14.93 -25.40 -9.57
C VAL A 30 13.94 -26.35 -10.23
N MET A 31 14.42 -27.47 -10.78
CA MET A 31 13.57 -28.48 -11.40
C MET A 31 12.59 -29.08 -10.38
N ASP A 32 13.06 -29.43 -9.20
CA ASP A 32 12.27 -29.97 -8.11
C ASP A 32 11.18 -28.99 -7.69
N GLY A 33 11.51 -27.71 -7.49
CA GLY A 33 10.51 -26.69 -7.19
C GLY A 33 9.43 -26.58 -8.26
N ILE A 34 9.77 -26.74 -9.54
CA ILE A 34 8.80 -26.74 -10.64
C ILE A 34 7.92 -27.99 -10.58
N VAL A 35 8.53 -29.18 -10.61
CA VAL A 35 7.84 -30.47 -10.70
C VAL A 35 6.94 -30.69 -9.49
N MET A 36 7.44 -30.43 -8.28
CA MET A 36 6.72 -30.69 -7.04
C MET A 36 5.54 -29.74 -6.82
N SER A 37 5.57 -28.50 -7.32
CA SER A 37 4.53 -27.49 -7.01
C SER A 37 3.35 -27.48 -7.98
N SER A 38 3.60 -27.78 -9.26
CA SER A 38 2.58 -27.72 -10.31
C SER A 38 2.06 -29.07 -10.79
N GLY A 39 2.77 -30.17 -10.46
CA GLY A 39 2.50 -31.49 -11.01
C GLY A 39 2.89 -31.59 -12.50
N ALA A 40 3.14 -32.81 -12.98
CA ALA A 40 3.65 -33.08 -14.34
C ALA A 40 2.65 -32.70 -15.47
N ASP A 41 1.35 -32.63 -15.17
CA ASP A 41 0.27 -32.36 -16.14
C ASP A 41 -0.15 -30.88 -16.24
N SER A 42 0.55 -29.97 -15.56
CA SER A 42 0.23 -28.55 -15.62
C SER A 42 0.69 -27.92 -16.93
N LYS A 43 -0.22 -27.19 -17.61
CA LYS A 43 0.15 -26.32 -18.73
C LYS A 43 1.07 -25.21 -18.21
N GLN A 44 2.37 -25.40 -18.37
CA GLN A 44 3.38 -24.38 -18.17
C GLN A 44 3.37 -23.40 -19.35
N SER A 45 3.77 -22.15 -19.10
CA SER A 45 3.97 -21.19 -20.17
C SER A 45 5.20 -21.56 -20.99
N ASP A 46 5.19 -21.28 -22.30
CA ASP A 46 6.25 -21.66 -23.24
C ASP A 46 7.66 -21.22 -22.77
N ASN A 47 7.76 -20.08 -22.09
CA ASN A 47 9.02 -19.58 -21.53
C ASN A 47 9.57 -20.42 -20.36
N VAL A 48 8.69 -21.02 -19.54
CA VAL A 48 9.08 -21.94 -18.47
C VAL A 48 9.50 -23.27 -19.07
N VAL A 49 8.84 -23.72 -20.15
CA VAL A 49 9.23 -24.92 -20.90
C VAL A 49 10.63 -24.76 -21.52
N ASP A 50 10.90 -23.66 -22.23
CA ASP A 50 12.25 -23.35 -22.75
C ASP A 50 13.30 -23.34 -21.64
N TYR A 51 12.96 -22.76 -20.48
CA TYR A 51 13.85 -22.74 -19.34
C TYR A 51 14.12 -24.15 -18.76
N ILE A 52 13.10 -25.01 -18.68
CA ILE A 52 13.24 -26.43 -18.30
C ILE A 52 14.16 -27.16 -19.28
N GLU A 53 13.96 -26.99 -20.59
CA GLU A 53 14.82 -27.60 -21.62
C GLU A 53 16.28 -27.18 -21.46
N ARG A 54 16.52 -25.90 -21.16
CA ARG A 54 17.85 -25.38 -20.86
C ARG A 54 18.46 -26.00 -19.59
N LEU A 55 17.67 -26.24 -18.54
CA LEU A 55 18.13 -26.93 -17.33
C LEU A 55 18.50 -28.39 -17.61
N LEU A 56 17.70 -29.09 -18.41
CA LEU A 56 17.91 -30.50 -18.79
C LEU A 56 19.13 -30.72 -19.69
N THR A 57 19.77 -29.67 -20.20
CA THR A 57 21.08 -29.80 -20.87
C THR A 57 22.22 -30.16 -19.91
N ARG A 58 21.99 -30.09 -18.59
CA ARG A 58 22.94 -30.49 -17.56
C ARG A 58 22.86 -31.99 -17.29
N GLU A 59 24.01 -32.65 -17.22
CA GLU A 59 24.12 -34.11 -17.12
C GLU A 59 23.41 -34.68 -15.88
N SER A 60 23.47 -33.97 -14.75
CA SER A 60 22.90 -34.45 -13.48
C SER A 60 21.47 -33.94 -13.19
N VAL A 61 20.83 -33.25 -14.14
CA VAL A 61 19.47 -32.69 -13.94
C VAL A 61 18.43 -33.59 -14.60
N SER A 62 17.36 -33.90 -13.87
CA SER A 62 16.28 -34.76 -14.35
C SER A 62 14.91 -34.29 -13.86
N LEU A 63 13.85 -34.76 -14.52
CA LEU A 63 12.46 -34.54 -14.11
C LEU A 63 12.04 -35.36 -12.87
N TYR A 64 12.90 -36.27 -12.40
CA TYR A 64 12.64 -37.03 -11.19
C TYR A 64 13.05 -36.20 -9.98
N SER A 65 12.14 -36.08 -9.02
CA SER A 65 12.31 -35.26 -7.83
C SER A 65 12.05 -36.09 -6.58
N ASP A 66 12.99 -36.07 -5.64
CA ASP A 66 12.88 -36.77 -4.36
C ASP A 66 12.50 -35.79 -3.24
N ALA A 67 11.23 -35.81 -2.84
CA ALA A 67 10.69 -34.95 -1.80
C ALA A 67 11.38 -35.15 -0.43
N SER A 68 12.00 -36.32 -0.19
CA SER A 68 12.68 -36.59 1.08
C SER A 68 13.92 -35.72 1.28
N LEU A 69 14.53 -35.21 0.19
CA LEU A 69 15.69 -34.33 0.22
C LEU A 69 15.40 -32.94 0.80
N TYR A 70 14.13 -32.54 0.82
CA TYR A 70 13.72 -31.21 1.28
C TYR A 70 13.11 -31.22 2.68
N LYS A 71 13.00 -32.40 3.29
CA LYS A 71 12.54 -32.51 4.67
C LYS A 71 13.65 -32.06 5.62
N ASP A 72 13.38 -31.02 6.42
CA ASP A 72 14.32 -30.47 7.41
C ASP A 72 15.67 -29.99 6.80
N ALA A 73 15.69 -29.67 5.50
CA ALA A 73 16.92 -29.52 4.71
C ALA A 73 17.58 -28.13 4.77
N GLY A 74 16.95 -27.15 5.40
CA GLY A 74 17.36 -25.75 5.30
C GLY A 74 16.63 -25.00 4.18
N ILE A 75 16.93 -23.71 4.05
CA ILE A 75 16.44 -22.88 2.95
C ILE A 75 17.13 -23.29 1.64
N ASP A 76 16.34 -23.65 0.63
CA ASP A 76 16.81 -23.74 -0.75
C ASP A 76 16.14 -22.67 -1.64
N ARG A 77 16.92 -21.62 -1.93
CA ARG A 77 16.46 -20.52 -2.79
C ARG A 77 16.14 -20.94 -4.22
N TYR A 78 16.81 -21.98 -4.74
CA TYR A 78 16.61 -22.47 -6.09
C TYR A 78 15.33 -23.31 -6.17
N PHE A 79 15.00 -24.05 -5.11
CA PHE A 79 13.69 -24.66 -4.98
C PHE A 79 12.57 -23.62 -4.98
N LEU A 80 12.64 -22.60 -4.11
CA LEU A 80 11.63 -21.53 -4.07
C LEU A 80 11.52 -20.76 -5.40
N ARG A 81 12.64 -20.59 -6.10
CA ARG A 81 12.65 -20.07 -7.48
C ARG A 81 11.82 -20.96 -8.41
N GLY A 82 12.02 -22.27 -8.39
CA GLY A 82 11.26 -23.23 -9.18
C GLY A 82 9.76 -23.16 -8.89
N VAL A 83 9.40 -23.13 -7.60
CA VAL A 83 8.00 -22.97 -7.14
C VAL A 83 7.39 -21.68 -7.72
N PHE A 84 8.10 -20.55 -7.63
CA PHE A 84 7.61 -19.29 -8.18
C PHE A 84 7.45 -19.32 -9.70
N LEU A 85 8.39 -19.94 -10.43
CA LEU A 85 8.28 -20.06 -11.89
C LEU A 85 7.04 -20.88 -12.28
N ALA A 86 6.81 -22.00 -11.61
CA ALA A 86 5.74 -22.93 -11.92
C ALA A 86 4.35 -22.43 -11.52
N CYS A 87 4.18 -21.89 -10.31
CA CYS A 87 2.86 -21.52 -9.79
C CYS A 87 2.82 -20.16 -9.07
N GLY A 88 3.90 -19.39 -9.14
CA GLY A 88 4.00 -18.08 -8.53
C GLY A 88 3.40 -16.95 -9.36
N TYR A 89 2.94 -15.93 -8.65
CA TYR A 89 2.42 -14.69 -9.20
C TYR A 89 2.82 -13.51 -8.29
N CYS A 90 3.26 -12.40 -8.87
CA CYS A 90 3.59 -11.16 -8.15
C CYS A 90 2.77 -9.99 -8.68
N SER A 91 1.99 -9.34 -7.81
CA SER A 91 1.25 -8.12 -8.15
C SER A 91 2.17 -6.95 -8.46
N ASP A 92 1.70 -6.02 -9.29
CA ASP A 92 2.39 -4.74 -9.46
C ASP A 92 2.33 -3.96 -8.12
N PRO A 93 3.46 -3.50 -7.58
CA PRO A 93 3.51 -2.84 -6.27
C PRO A 93 2.72 -1.52 -6.20
N SER A 94 2.44 -0.90 -7.34
CA SER A 94 1.54 0.26 -7.43
C SER A 94 0.12 -0.12 -7.00
N ILE A 95 -0.30 -1.35 -7.29
CA ILE A 95 -1.60 -1.91 -6.94
C ILE A 95 -1.54 -2.50 -5.52
N ALA A 96 -0.74 -3.56 -5.32
CA ALA A 96 -0.66 -4.29 -4.06
C ALA A 96 0.72 -4.92 -3.84
N TYR A 97 1.16 -4.99 -2.58
CA TYR A 97 2.30 -5.79 -2.19
C TYR A 97 1.82 -7.22 -1.95
N ARG A 98 1.87 -8.05 -2.99
CA ARG A 98 1.37 -9.43 -2.90
C ARG A 98 2.11 -10.37 -3.83
N ILE A 99 2.59 -11.47 -3.27
CA ILE A 99 2.97 -12.68 -3.99
C ILE A 99 2.00 -13.80 -3.62
N GLU A 100 1.62 -14.59 -4.61
CA GLU A 100 0.76 -15.77 -4.45
C GLU A 100 1.45 -17.00 -5.05
N LEU A 101 1.48 -18.11 -4.33
CA LEU A 101 1.96 -19.40 -4.82
C LEU A 101 0.77 -20.37 -4.89
N HIS A 102 0.32 -20.71 -6.10
CA HIS A 102 -0.86 -21.53 -6.35
C HIS A 102 -0.51 -23.02 -6.47
N VAL A 103 -0.24 -23.65 -5.32
CA VAL A 103 0.26 -25.03 -5.25
C VAL A 103 -0.89 -26.01 -5.46
N LYS A 104 -0.78 -26.88 -6.47
CA LYS A 104 -1.78 -27.93 -6.76
C LYS A 104 -1.52 -29.21 -5.97
N GLU A 105 -0.24 -29.53 -5.78
CA GLU A 105 0.19 -30.72 -5.08
C GLU A 105 0.15 -30.47 -3.56
N SER A 106 -0.94 -30.89 -2.92
CA SER A 106 -1.15 -30.66 -1.47
C SER A 106 -0.01 -31.18 -0.59
N TRP A 107 0.66 -32.26 -1.00
CA TRP A 107 1.80 -32.83 -0.28
C TRP A 107 3.07 -31.95 -0.33
N ALA A 108 3.19 -31.07 -1.33
CA ALA A 108 4.32 -30.15 -1.46
C ALA A 108 4.16 -28.88 -0.61
N VAL A 109 2.93 -28.56 -0.18
CA VAL A 109 2.62 -27.37 0.63
C VAL A 109 3.48 -27.31 1.90
N PRO A 110 3.57 -28.35 2.75
CA PRO A 110 4.36 -28.27 3.98
C PRO A 110 5.85 -28.04 3.72
N ILE A 111 6.39 -28.53 2.60
CA ILE A 111 7.79 -28.29 2.20
C ILE A 111 8.00 -26.81 1.88
N ILE A 112 7.09 -26.21 1.11
CA ILE A 112 7.15 -24.79 0.74
C ILE A 112 6.95 -23.91 1.99
N GLU A 113 6.02 -24.26 2.87
CA GLU A 113 5.78 -23.56 4.14
C GLU A 113 7.03 -23.57 5.03
N ASP A 114 7.67 -24.73 5.18
CA ASP A 114 8.90 -24.88 5.96
C ASP A 114 10.05 -24.02 5.39
N MET A 115 10.25 -24.03 4.06
CA MET A 115 11.26 -23.19 3.43
C MET A 115 10.99 -21.69 3.57
N LEU A 116 9.74 -21.26 3.45
CA LEU A 116 9.36 -19.86 3.65
C LEU A 116 9.57 -19.44 5.11
N ALA A 117 9.21 -20.31 6.06
CA ALA A 117 9.39 -20.06 7.49
C ALA A 117 10.87 -19.97 7.86
N GLN A 118 11.71 -20.89 7.37
CA GLN A 118 13.15 -20.85 7.60
C GLN A 118 13.81 -19.63 6.95
N ALA A 119 13.28 -19.14 5.84
CA ALA A 119 13.73 -17.93 5.18
C ALA A 119 13.24 -16.63 5.83
N ASP A 120 12.56 -16.72 6.98
CA ASP A 120 11.95 -15.60 7.68
C ASP A 120 11.01 -14.77 6.78
N VAL A 121 10.27 -15.43 5.87
CA VAL A 121 9.29 -14.80 4.99
C VAL A 121 7.88 -15.04 5.54
N PRO A 122 7.22 -14.04 6.16
CA PRO A 122 5.84 -14.18 6.62
C PRO A 122 4.86 -14.47 5.49
N PHE A 123 4.05 -15.52 5.66
CA PHE A 123 3.00 -15.91 4.71
C PHE A 123 1.69 -16.27 5.40
N ARG A 124 0.62 -16.39 4.61
CA ARG A 124 -0.66 -16.98 5.02
C ARG A 124 -1.10 -18.05 4.03
N THR A 125 -1.62 -19.16 4.53
CA THR A 125 -2.09 -20.26 3.69
C THR A 125 -3.63 -20.27 3.62
N SER A 126 -4.18 -20.49 2.43
CA SER A 126 -5.62 -20.66 2.22
C SER A 126 -5.89 -21.80 1.24
N GLY A 127 -6.75 -22.73 1.61
CA GLY A 127 -7.28 -23.74 0.70
C GLY A 127 -8.40 -23.17 -0.19
N ARG A 128 -8.37 -23.51 -1.49
CA ARG A 128 -9.44 -23.22 -2.47
C ARG A 128 -9.65 -24.44 -3.36
N GLY A 129 -10.55 -25.34 -2.96
CA GLY A 129 -10.78 -26.60 -3.68
C GLY A 129 -9.52 -27.47 -3.67
N GLU A 130 -9.05 -27.89 -4.85
CA GLU A 130 -7.83 -28.70 -5.01
C GLU A 130 -6.53 -27.87 -5.00
N VAL A 131 -6.62 -26.53 -4.96
CA VAL A 131 -5.46 -25.64 -4.96
C VAL A 131 -5.27 -25.03 -3.58
N THR A 132 -4.03 -25.05 -3.08
CA THR A 132 -3.63 -24.31 -1.89
C THR A 132 -2.84 -23.09 -2.30
N VAL A 133 -3.23 -21.91 -1.78
CA VAL A 133 -2.55 -20.65 -2.09
C VAL A 133 -1.80 -20.16 -0.87
N LEU A 134 -0.49 -19.96 -1.01
CA LEU A 134 0.34 -19.26 -0.03
C LEU A 134 0.47 -17.80 -0.44
N TYR A 135 0.11 -16.90 0.49
CA TYR A 135 0.08 -15.46 0.29
C TYR A 135 1.19 -14.77 1.08
N ILE A 136 2.03 -14.00 0.39
CA ILE A 136 3.04 -13.12 0.99
C ILE A 136 2.57 -11.69 0.75
N THR A 137 2.18 -10.96 1.80
CA THR A 137 1.40 -9.70 1.64
C THR A 137 2.02 -8.46 2.26
N SER A 138 3.15 -8.57 2.97
CA SER A 138 3.86 -7.38 3.46
C SER A 138 4.89 -6.92 2.44
N GLY A 139 5.15 -5.61 2.39
CA GLY A 139 6.14 -5.05 1.47
C GLY A 139 7.53 -5.63 1.67
N ASP A 140 7.95 -5.80 2.93
CA ASP A 140 9.25 -6.38 3.28
C ASP A 140 9.33 -7.85 2.86
N ALA A 141 8.33 -8.66 3.19
CA ALA A 141 8.32 -10.08 2.83
C ALA A 141 8.29 -10.31 1.31
N VAL A 142 7.60 -9.44 0.56
CA VAL A 142 7.63 -9.48 -0.92
C VAL A 142 9.03 -9.14 -1.43
N SER A 143 9.68 -8.10 -0.90
CA SER A 143 11.05 -7.72 -1.27
C SER A 143 12.06 -8.82 -0.97
N ASP A 144 11.97 -9.42 0.21
CA ASP A 144 12.85 -10.52 0.64
C ASP A 144 12.65 -11.75 -0.22
N PHE A 145 11.41 -12.13 -0.51
CA PHE A 145 11.11 -13.24 -1.41
C PHE A 145 11.67 -13.00 -2.83
N LEU A 146 11.52 -11.80 -3.39
CA LEU A 146 12.11 -11.45 -4.69
C LEU A 146 13.65 -11.58 -4.66
N GLY A 147 14.28 -11.18 -3.55
CA GLY A 147 15.72 -11.36 -3.35
C GLY A 147 16.14 -12.83 -3.25
N ILE A 148 15.37 -13.64 -2.53
CA ILE A 148 15.63 -15.08 -2.38
C ILE A 148 15.62 -15.77 -3.75
N ILE A 149 14.59 -15.54 -4.57
CA ILE A 149 14.49 -16.18 -5.89
C ILE A 149 15.49 -15.59 -6.91
N GLY A 150 16.19 -14.50 -6.57
CA GLY A 150 17.21 -13.84 -7.40
C GLY A 150 16.61 -12.97 -8.51
N ALA A 151 15.52 -12.26 -8.21
CA ALA A 151 14.93 -11.24 -9.06
C ALA A 151 15.40 -9.83 -8.61
N ASP A 152 16.71 -9.60 -8.58
CA ASP A 152 17.32 -8.42 -7.95
C ASP A 152 16.91 -7.10 -8.62
N LEU A 153 16.81 -7.06 -9.95
CA LEU A 153 16.40 -5.86 -10.68
C LEU A 153 14.93 -5.55 -10.44
N LYS A 154 14.06 -6.57 -10.47
CA LYS A 154 12.63 -6.39 -10.17
C LYS A 154 12.38 -6.11 -8.70
N ARG A 155 13.21 -6.61 -7.78
CA ARG A 155 13.23 -6.20 -6.38
C ARG A 155 13.56 -4.71 -6.25
N LEU A 156 14.58 -4.22 -6.95
CA LEU A 156 14.91 -2.79 -6.94
C LEU A 156 13.77 -1.93 -7.52
N GLU A 157 13.15 -2.36 -8.62
CA GLU A 157 11.97 -1.68 -9.17
C GLU A 157 10.80 -1.67 -8.17
N PHE A 158 10.59 -2.80 -7.48
CA PHE A 158 9.58 -2.93 -6.44
C PHE A 158 9.82 -1.93 -5.30
N GLU A 159 11.05 -1.81 -4.82
CA GLU A 159 11.44 -0.86 -3.77
C GLU A 159 11.24 0.59 -4.21
N ASN A 160 11.60 0.93 -5.46
CA ASN A 160 11.38 2.27 -6.00
C ASN A 160 9.89 2.63 -6.04
N LYS A 161 9.05 1.74 -6.60
CA LYS A 161 7.59 1.93 -6.64
C LYS A 161 6.99 2.00 -5.23
N ARG A 162 7.54 1.23 -4.28
CA ARG A 162 7.14 1.29 -2.86
C ARG A 162 7.41 2.66 -2.25
N ALA A 163 8.61 3.20 -2.44
CA ALA A 163 9.00 4.52 -1.95
C ALA A 163 8.13 5.63 -2.58
N GLU A 164 7.89 5.58 -3.89
CA GLU A 164 7.02 6.54 -4.59
C GLU A 164 5.59 6.53 -4.02
N LYS A 165 5.02 5.34 -3.80
CA LYS A 165 3.67 5.19 -3.24
C LYS A 165 3.57 5.75 -1.81
N GLU A 166 4.62 5.61 -1.02
CA GLU A 166 4.69 6.21 0.32
C GLU A 166 4.71 7.74 0.27
N VAL A 167 5.54 8.32 -0.61
CA VAL A 167 5.61 9.77 -0.82
C VAL A 167 4.25 10.32 -1.28
N ILE A 168 3.64 9.71 -2.29
CA ILE A 168 2.32 10.09 -2.80
C ILE A 168 1.28 10.00 -1.68
N GLY A 169 1.27 8.90 -0.92
CA GLY A 169 0.35 8.71 0.21
C GLY A 169 0.49 9.79 1.28
N ASN A 170 1.72 10.21 1.59
CA ASN A 170 1.98 11.32 2.52
C ASN A 170 1.43 12.65 2.00
N VAL A 171 1.69 12.98 0.73
CA VAL A 171 1.17 14.20 0.09
C VAL A 171 -0.36 14.20 0.05
N THR A 172 -0.97 13.09 -0.38
CA THR A 172 -2.44 12.96 -0.43
C THR A 172 -3.07 13.15 0.95
N ARG A 173 -2.47 12.59 2.01
CA ARG A 173 -2.94 12.80 3.38
C ARG A 173 -2.83 14.26 3.82
N ALA A 174 -1.73 14.94 3.51
CA ALA A 174 -1.55 16.35 3.82
C ALA A 174 -2.59 17.23 3.10
N VAL A 175 -2.74 17.07 1.78
CA VAL A 175 -3.71 17.82 0.97
C VAL A 175 -5.15 17.57 1.43
N ASN A 176 -5.50 16.32 1.77
CA ASN A 176 -6.82 15.99 2.29
C ASN A 176 -7.08 16.62 3.68
N CYS A 177 -6.04 16.71 4.52
CA CYS A 177 -6.13 17.38 5.82
C CYS A 177 -6.39 18.88 5.63
N ASP A 178 -5.61 19.54 4.78
CA ASP A 178 -5.73 20.99 4.51
C ASP A 178 -7.06 21.33 3.85
N SER A 179 -7.50 20.53 2.87
CA SER A 179 -8.80 20.69 2.22
C SER A 179 -9.95 20.48 3.21
N GLY A 180 -9.85 19.47 4.06
CA GLY A 180 -10.83 19.19 5.12
C GLY A 180 -10.89 20.29 6.19
N ASN A 181 -9.76 20.90 6.53
CA ASN A 181 -9.69 22.03 7.45
C ASN A 181 -10.30 23.29 6.84
N THR A 182 -9.93 23.59 5.60
CA THR A 182 -10.45 24.74 4.84
C THR A 182 -11.96 24.66 4.67
N ARG A 183 -12.49 23.48 4.32
CA ARG A 183 -13.94 23.27 4.20
C ARG A 183 -14.67 23.51 5.53
N ARG A 184 -14.19 22.93 6.63
CA ARG A 184 -14.80 23.13 7.96
C ARG A 184 -14.74 24.59 8.40
N GLN A 185 -13.65 25.29 8.10
CA GLN A 185 -13.52 26.72 8.36
C GLN A 185 -14.53 27.54 7.53
N ALA A 186 -14.69 27.22 6.25
CA ALA A 186 -15.65 27.90 5.37
C ALA A 186 -17.10 27.68 5.83
N GLU A 187 -17.48 26.45 6.17
CA GLU A 187 -18.83 26.11 6.68
C GLU A 187 -19.12 26.83 8.01
N ALA A 188 -18.18 26.79 8.97
CA ALA A 188 -18.32 27.50 10.23
C ALA A 188 -18.36 29.03 10.06
N GLY A 189 -17.57 29.56 9.10
CA GLY A 189 -17.58 30.98 8.74
C GLY A 189 -18.91 31.41 8.16
N ALA A 190 -19.48 30.64 7.23
CA ALA A 190 -20.78 30.94 6.63
C ALA A 190 -21.90 31.01 7.68
N ALA A 191 -22.00 30.01 8.56
CA ALA A 191 -22.99 29.99 9.63
C ALA A 191 -22.82 31.17 10.62
N ARG A 192 -21.57 31.50 10.96
CA ARG A 192 -21.24 32.67 11.79
C ARG A 192 -21.65 33.98 11.13
N ASN A 193 -21.36 34.14 9.84
CA ASN A 193 -21.68 35.36 9.09
C ASN A 193 -23.19 35.59 9.00
N GLU A 194 -23.98 34.53 8.79
CA GLU A 194 -25.44 34.62 8.78
C GLU A 194 -25.98 35.16 10.12
N LEU A 195 -25.55 34.58 11.24
CA LEU A 195 -25.98 34.98 12.57
C LEU A 195 -25.55 36.41 12.92
N ILE A 196 -24.29 36.77 12.63
CA ILE A 196 -23.78 38.11 12.89
C ILE A 196 -24.47 39.15 11.99
N SER A 197 -24.79 38.80 10.74
CA SER A 197 -25.54 39.70 9.84
C SER A 197 -26.96 39.95 10.36
N LYS A 198 -27.65 38.92 10.87
CA LYS A 198 -28.98 39.07 11.49
C LYS A 198 -28.92 39.96 12.73
N LEU A 199 -27.95 39.72 13.62
CA LEU A 199 -27.70 40.57 14.80
C LEU A 199 -27.50 42.04 14.41
N MET A 200 -26.63 42.29 13.43
CA MET A 200 -26.29 43.65 12.99
C MET A 200 -27.46 44.39 12.32
N ALA A 201 -28.45 43.67 11.80
CA ALA A 201 -29.67 44.24 11.23
C ALA A 201 -30.80 44.47 12.26
N SER A 202 -30.63 44.02 13.50
CA SER A 202 -31.61 44.13 14.58
C SER A 202 -31.36 45.34 15.49
N ASP A 203 -32.37 45.70 16.29
CA ASP A 203 -32.23 46.75 17.31
C ASP A 203 -31.18 46.42 18.38
N ALA A 204 -30.88 45.12 18.59
CA ALA A 204 -29.86 44.67 19.55
C ALA A 204 -28.45 45.15 19.18
N ALA A 205 -28.20 45.48 17.91
CA ALA A 205 -26.94 46.05 17.45
C ALA A 205 -26.58 47.36 18.19
N ASN A 206 -27.58 48.16 18.57
CA ASN A 206 -27.39 49.43 19.29
C ASN A 206 -26.85 49.25 20.72
N SER A 207 -26.96 48.03 21.27
CA SER A 207 -26.50 47.70 22.63
C SER A 207 -25.12 47.02 22.64
N LEU A 208 -24.50 46.83 21.48
CA LEU A 208 -23.16 46.22 21.40
C LEU A 208 -22.09 47.19 21.91
N SER A 209 -21.13 46.66 22.67
CA SER A 209 -19.95 47.44 23.05
C SER A 209 -19.10 47.77 21.81
N PRO A 210 -18.27 48.84 21.84
CA PRO A 210 -17.41 49.20 20.72
C PRO A 210 -16.56 48.04 20.19
N GLU A 211 -16.04 47.21 21.09
CA GLU A 211 -15.19 46.06 20.76
C GLU A 211 -15.96 44.93 20.06
N LEU A 212 -17.23 44.73 20.40
CA LEU A 212 -18.11 43.74 19.77
C LEU A 212 -18.60 44.24 18.41
N LEU A 213 -18.92 45.52 18.30
CA LEU A 213 -19.29 46.15 17.03
C LEU A 213 -18.15 46.08 16.02
N GLN A 214 -16.92 46.36 16.46
CA GLN A 214 -15.73 46.22 15.62
C GLN A 214 -15.52 44.76 15.19
N ALA A 215 -15.65 43.81 16.12
CA ALA A 215 -15.50 42.38 15.81
C ALA A 215 -16.55 41.89 14.79
N ALA A 216 -17.79 42.37 14.89
CA ALA A 216 -18.85 42.06 13.94
C ALA A 216 -18.54 42.63 12.54
N LYS A 217 -18.10 43.88 12.45
CA LYS A 217 -17.71 44.52 11.18
C LYS A 217 -16.53 43.79 10.52
N VAL A 218 -15.44 43.60 11.25
CA VAL A 218 -14.24 42.89 10.76
C VAL A 218 -14.60 41.50 10.25
N ASN A 219 -15.49 40.79 10.94
CA ASN A 219 -15.99 39.49 10.49
C ASN A 219 -16.77 39.57 9.17
N LEU A 220 -17.74 40.48 9.06
CA LEU A 220 -18.59 40.61 7.88
C LEU A 220 -17.83 41.11 6.65
N GLU A 221 -16.81 41.95 6.86
CA GLU A 221 -15.91 42.41 5.79
C GLU A 221 -14.94 41.31 5.33
N ASN A 222 -14.71 40.28 6.14
CA ASN A 222 -13.75 39.20 5.87
C ASN A 222 -14.38 37.80 6.06
N PRO A 223 -15.41 37.44 5.27
CA PRO A 223 -16.25 36.28 5.53
C PRO A 223 -15.53 34.92 5.47
N GLY A 224 -14.40 34.83 4.77
CA GLY A 224 -13.57 33.62 4.66
C GLY A 224 -12.43 33.53 5.67
N ALA A 225 -12.18 34.59 6.46
CA ALA A 225 -11.06 34.64 7.37
C ALA A 225 -11.27 33.74 8.61
N SER A 226 -10.20 33.09 9.04
CA SER A 226 -10.13 32.37 10.30
C SER A 226 -10.25 33.33 11.48
N ILE A 227 -10.66 32.83 12.65
CA ILE A 227 -10.72 33.65 13.88
C ILE A 227 -9.36 34.28 14.21
N SER A 228 -8.26 33.61 13.88
CA SER A 228 -6.92 34.17 14.10
C SER A 228 -6.60 35.32 13.14
N GLU A 229 -7.05 35.25 11.88
CA GLU A 229 -6.87 36.33 10.92
C GLU A 229 -7.76 37.53 11.26
N LEU A 230 -9.01 37.27 11.63
CA LEU A 230 -9.93 38.31 12.10
C LEU A 230 -9.37 39.07 13.32
N GLY A 231 -8.74 38.36 14.26
CA GLY A 231 -8.10 39.00 15.43
C GLY A 231 -6.97 39.95 15.06
N LYS A 232 -6.21 39.67 13.99
CA LYS A 232 -5.14 40.55 13.49
C LYS A 232 -5.67 41.82 12.83
N LEU A 233 -6.91 41.79 12.34
CA LEU A 233 -7.59 42.92 11.69
C LEU A 233 -8.30 43.84 12.70
N MET A 234 -8.33 43.46 13.99
CA MET A 234 -8.85 44.32 15.06
C MET A 234 -7.87 45.46 15.35
N ASP A 235 -8.39 46.55 15.92
CA ASP A 235 -7.60 47.68 16.41
C ASP A 235 -7.95 47.98 17.88
N PRO A 236 -7.03 47.74 18.84
CA PRO A 236 -5.73 47.10 18.63
C PRO A 236 -5.86 45.61 18.25
N PRO A 237 -4.86 45.02 17.56
CA PRO A 237 -4.87 43.60 17.22
C PRO A 237 -4.96 42.71 18.46
N ILE A 238 -5.74 41.63 18.34
CA ILE A 238 -5.94 40.67 19.43
C ILE A 238 -5.58 39.25 18.97
N GLY A 239 -5.19 38.40 19.92
CA GLY A 239 -4.93 36.99 19.66
C GLY A 239 -6.21 36.19 19.35
N LYS A 240 -6.03 34.97 18.82
CA LYS A 240 -7.12 34.03 18.49
C LYS A 240 -8.14 33.86 19.63
N SER A 241 -7.69 33.73 20.88
CA SER A 241 -8.59 33.53 22.02
C SER A 241 -9.45 34.77 22.30
N GLY A 242 -8.87 35.97 22.23
CA GLY A 242 -9.61 37.22 22.39
C GLY A 242 -10.67 37.42 21.30
N MET A 243 -10.32 37.15 20.03
CA MET A 243 -11.29 37.24 18.94
C MET A 243 -12.38 36.17 19.07
N ASN A 244 -12.00 34.94 19.46
CA ASN A 244 -12.97 33.87 19.68
C ASN A 244 -13.99 34.25 20.75
N HIS A 245 -13.56 34.83 21.87
CA HIS A 245 -14.46 35.27 22.93
C HIS A 245 -15.46 36.33 22.46
N ARG A 246 -15.01 37.30 21.67
CA ARG A 246 -15.89 38.33 21.07
C ARG A 246 -16.90 37.72 20.11
N ILE A 247 -16.46 36.81 19.24
CA ILE A 247 -17.35 36.10 18.31
C ILE A 247 -18.37 35.24 19.06
N GLN A 248 -17.98 34.49 20.10
CA GLN A 248 -18.94 33.71 20.89
C GLN A 248 -20.01 34.59 21.52
N LYS A 249 -19.62 35.72 22.10
CA LYS A 249 -20.56 36.68 22.67
C LYS A 249 -21.52 37.26 21.63
N LEU A 250 -21.03 37.58 20.42
CA LEU A 250 -21.90 38.00 19.31
C LEU A 250 -22.90 36.90 18.93
N LEU A 251 -22.45 35.64 18.85
CA LEU A 251 -23.32 34.51 18.51
C LEU A 251 -24.36 34.21 19.61
N GLU A 252 -24.01 34.39 20.88
CA GLU A 252 -24.95 34.28 22.01
C GLU A 252 -26.05 35.34 21.92
N ILE A 253 -25.68 36.60 21.66
CA ILE A 253 -26.65 37.69 21.46
C ILE A 253 -27.50 37.42 20.21
N ALA A 254 -26.88 36.99 19.11
CA ALA A 254 -27.59 36.67 17.87
C ALA A 254 -28.68 35.60 18.07
N LYS A 255 -28.38 34.56 18.86
CA LYS A 255 -29.34 33.50 19.20
C LYS A 255 -30.47 33.94 20.12
N SER A 256 -30.33 35.06 20.83
CA SER A 256 -31.38 35.62 21.69
C SER A 256 -32.37 36.52 20.95
N ILE A 257 -32.16 36.72 19.64
CA ILE A 257 -33.02 37.53 18.76
C ILE A 257 -34.07 36.65 18.06
N ASP A 258 -33.90 35.33 18.08
CA ASP A 258 -34.90 34.35 17.61
C ASP A 258 -36.05 34.18 18.62
#